data_AF-A0A9N9NZ00-F1
#
_entry.id   AF-A0A9N9NZ00-F1
#
_cell.length_a   1.000
_cell.length_b   1.000
_cell.length_c   1.000
_cell.angle_alpha   90.00
_cell.angle_beta   90.00
_cell.angle_gamma   90.00
#
_symmetry.space_group_name_H-M   'P 1'
#
loop_
_entity.id
_entity.type
_entity.pdbx_description
1 polymer ?
#
loop_
_entity_poly.entity_id
_entity_poly.type
_entity_poly.pdbx_seq_one_letter_code
_entity_poly.pdbx_strand_id
1 'polypeptide(L)'
;SCVKSITNAVSSLSGIVNISVSLENNEAIISYNESKITKSKIIETIENCGFVNAFKDTPGIINIDVSLEDERAIFDFNENLIQEDEIIEGIEYCGFDVPREYNNIDIEQIKNVVLPVKGMTCNSCVMSITNALNQIQGINNVIVNLNEENATVDYDERL
;
A
#
# COMPACT_ATOMS: atom_id res chain seq x y z
N SER A 1 4.80 -7.47 -6.59
CA SER A 1 4.01 -8.53 -7.29
C SER A 1 3.75 -9.66 -6.32
N CYS A 2 2.60 -10.36 -6.40
CA CYS A 2 2.24 -11.42 -5.45
C CYS A 2 3.33 -12.51 -5.32
N VAL A 3 4.08 -12.77 -6.40
CA VAL A 3 5.25 -13.65 -6.42
C VAL A 3 6.35 -13.19 -5.46
N LYS A 4 6.70 -11.90 -5.51
CA LYS A 4 7.71 -11.31 -4.62
C LYS A 4 7.22 -11.36 -3.17
N SER A 5 5.96 -11.02 -2.92
CA SER A 5 5.34 -11.07 -1.59
C SER A 5 5.45 -12.46 -0.97
N ILE A 6 5.05 -13.50 -1.72
CA ILE A 6 5.16 -14.90 -1.28
C ILE A 6 6.63 -15.30 -1.08
N THR A 7 7.50 -14.93 -2.02
CA THR A 7 8.92 -15.27 -1.97
C THR A 7 9.59 -14.66 -0.74
N ASN A 8 9.36 -13.37 -0.48
CA ASN A 8 9.89 -12.64 0.67
C ASN A 8 9.33 -13.20 1.99
N ALA A 9 8.01 -13.35 2.07
CA ALA A 9 7.34 -13.82 3.28
C ALA A 9 7.76 -15.24 3.68
N VAL A 10 7.96 -16.14 2.72
CA VAL A 10 8.41 -17.50 3.02
C VAL A 10 9.92 -17.54 3.25
N SER A 11 10.73 -16.82 2.46
CA SER A 11 12.19 -16.85 2.61
C SER A 11 12.70 -16.31 3.95
N SER A 12 11.93 -15.43 4.61
CA SER A 12 12.25 -14.92 5.95
C SER A 12 12.03 -15.93 7.08
N LEU A 13 11.29 -17.03 6.84
CA LEU A 13 10.99 -18.03 7.86
C LEU A 13 12.23 -18.87 8.21
N SER A 14 12.55 -18.94 9.50
CA SER A 14 13.64 -19.78 10.00
C SER A 14 13.38 -21.26 9.67
N GLY A 15 14.28 -21.85 8.88
CA GLY A 15 14.16 -23.23 8.42
C GLY A 15 13.89 -23.38 6.92
N ILE A 16 13.57 -22.29 6.21
CA ILE A 16 13.53 -22.29 4.75
C ILE A 16 14.97 -22.27 4.20
N VAL A 17 15.23 -23.15 3.23
CA VAL A 17 16.52 -23.27 2.52
C VAL A 17 16.41 -22.60 1.16
N ASN A 18 15.29 -22.80 0.46
CA ASN A 18 15.06 -22.22 -0.86
C ASN A 18 13.56 -22.11 -1.15
N ILE A 19 13.17 -21.09 -1.90
CA ILE A 19 11.84 -20.95 -2.48
C ILE A 19 11.99 -20.48 -3.94
N SER A 20 11.20 -21.08 -4.82
CA SER A 20 11.03 -20.67 -6.21
C SER A 20 9.55 -20.65 -6.55
N VAL A 21 9.07 -19.57 -7.16
CA VAL A 21 7.67 -19.39 -7.51
C VAL A 21 7.57 -19.15 -9.01
N SER A 22 6.82 -19.99 -9.72
CA SER A 22 6.61 -19.91 -11.17
C SER A 22 5.13 -19.62 -11.45
N LEU A 23 4.86 -18.42 -11.97
CA LEU A 23 3.53 -18.06 -12.47
C LEU A 23 3.17 -18.80 -13.75
N GLU A 24 4.16 -19.08 -14.59
CA GLU A 24 3.95 -19.82 -15.85
C GLU A 24 3.46 -21.25 -15.58
N ASN A 25 4.02 -21.88 -14.54
CA ASN A 25 3.67 -23.25 -14.16
C ASN A 25 2.59 -23.33 -13.07
N ASN A 26 2.13 -22.19 -12.54
CA ASN A 26 1.23 -22.11 -11.38
C ASN A 26 1.71 -22.93 -10.16
N GLU A 27 3.01 -22.88 -9.85
CA GLU A 27 3.60 -23.67 -8.78
C GLU A 27 4.58 -22.86 -7.91
N ALA A 28 4.68 -23.25 -6.64
CA ALA A 28 5.72 -22.78 -5.72
C ALA A 28 6.47 -24.00 -5.17
N ILE A 29 7.78 -24.04 -5.39
CA ILE A 29 8.68 -25.09 -4.94
C ILE A 29 9.47 -24.58 -3.74
N ILE A 30 9.35 -25.26 -2.59
CA ILE A 30 9.95 -24.84 -1.32
C ILE A 30 10.79 -25.97 -0.74
N SER A 31 12.05 -25.69 -0.46
CA SER A 31 12.97 -26.56 0.27
C SER A 31 13.14 -26.04 1.69
N TYR A 32 12.93 -26.89 2.69
CA TYR A 32 12.97 -26.49 4.10
C TYR A 32 13.41 -27.62 5.01
N ASN A 33 13.82 -27.27 6.22
CA ASN A 33 14.21 -28.20 7.27
C ASN A 33 13.01 -28.52 8.17
N GLU A 34 12.50 -29.76 8.08
CA GLU A 34 11.35 -30.24 8.85
C GLU A 34 11.56 -30.21 10.38
N SER A 35 12.82 -30.17 10.85
CA SER A 35 13.12 -30.02 12.28
C SER A 35 12.99 -28.58 12.80
N LYS A 36 12.92 -27.59 11.89
CA LYS A 36 12.84 -26.16 12.24
C LYS A 36 11.48 -25.55 11.91
N ILE A 37 10.81 -26.05 10.88
CA ILE A 37 9.54 -25.50 10.40
C ILE A 37 8.62 -26.59 9.86
N THR A 38 7.32 -26.42 10.06
CA THR A 38 6.29 -27.36 9.60
C THR A 38 5.64 -26.87 8.30
N LYS A 39 5.13 -27.81 7.50
CA LYS A 39 4.34 -27.51 6.29
C LYS A 39 3.19 -26.56 6.59
N SER A 40 2.47 -26.78 7.69
CA SER A 40 1.36 -25.93 8.11
C SER A 40 1.79 -24.48 8.31
N LYS A 41 2.97 -24.23 8.91
CA LYS A 41 3.45 -22.86 9.12
C LYS A 41 3.80 -22.15 7.81
N ILE A 42 4.32 -22.90 6.84
CA ILE A 42 4.63 -22.39 5.50
C ILE A 42 3.34 -22.03 4.77
N ILE A 43 2.35 -22.93 4.76
CA ILE A 43 1.04 -22.70 4.14
C ILE A 43 0.34 -21.49 4.77
N GLU A 44 0.30 -21.43 6.10
CA GLU A 44 -0.25 -20.30 6.84
C GLU A 44 0.42 -18.98 6.42
N THR A 45 1.73 -18.98 6.25
CA THR A 45 2.46 -17.77 5.81
C THR A 45 2.09 -17.37 4.38
N ILE A 46 1.90 -18.33 3.47
CA ILE A 46 1.47 -18.07 2.09
C ILE A 46 0.03 -17.55 2.06
N GLU A 47 -0.87 -18.10 2.87
CA GLU A 47 -2.24 -17.61 2.99
C GLU A 47 -2.27 -16.20 3.60
N ASN A 48 -1.28 -15.86 4.44
CA ASN A 48 -1.20 -14.59 5.14
C ASN A 48 -0.34 -13.53 4.46
N CYS A 49 0.35 -13.82 3.35
CA CYS A 49 1.18 -12.82 2.66
C CYS A 49 0.37 -11.84 1.77
N GLY A 50 -0.95 -11.76 1.98
CA GLY A 50 -1.79 -10.68 1.47
C GLY A 50 -1.70 -9.42 2.35
N PHE A 51 -1.81 -8.25 1.73
CA PHE A 51 -1.65 -6.92 2.36
C PHE A 51 -2.48 -6.75 3.65
N VAL A 52 -3.72 -7.25 3.66
CA VAL A 52 -4.65 -7.12 4.80
C VAL A 52 -4.12 -7.82 6.06
N ASN A 53 -3.39 -8.93 5.93
CA ASN A 53 -2.92 -9.70 7.09
C ASN A 53 -1.61 -9.18 7.67
N ALA A 54 -0.88 -8.32 6.97
CA ALA A 54 0.36 -7.73 7.46
C ALA A 54 0.13 -6.80 8.66
N PHE A 55 -1.02 -6.11 8.68
CA PHE A 55 -1.32 -5.07 9.65
C PHE A 55 -2.48 -5.40 10.60
N LYS A 56 -3.17 -6.52 10.38
CA LYS A 56 -4.40 -6.91 11.08
C LYS A 56 -4.29 -6.92 12.62
N ASP A 57 -3.12 -7.31 13.13
CA ASP A 57 -2.85 -7.40 14.57
C ASP A 57 -1.79 -6.38 15.03
N THR A 58 -1.48 -5.38 14.20
CA THR A 58 -0.44 -4.39 14.51
C THR A 58 -0.95 -3.35 15.51
N PRO A 59 -0.40 -3.27 16.74
CA PRO A 59 -0.80 -2.26 17.70
C PRO A 59 -0.62 -0.86 17.15
N GLY A 60 -1.65 -0.03 17.26
CA GLY A 60 -1.61 1.35 16.76
C GLY A 60 -2.28 1.52 15.40
N ILE A 61 -2.48 0.48 14.60
CA ILE A 61 -3.29 0.58 13.37
C ILE A 61 -4.78 0.55 13.74
N ILE A 62 -5.52 1.59 13.33
CA ILE A 62 -6.96 1.76 13.61
C ILE A 62 -7.77 1.31 12.41
N ASN A 63 -7.38 1.74 11.21
CA ASN A 63 -8.07 1.44 9.97
C ASN A 63 -7.08 1.44 8.79
N ILE A 64 -7.40 0.65 7.76
CA ILE A 64 -6.62 0.55 6.54
C ILE A 64 -7.59 0.50 5.38
N ASP A 65 -7.51 1.50 4.51
CA ASP A 65 -8.27 1.53 3.25
C ASP A 65 -7.30 1.34 2.08
N VAL A 66 -7.59 0.40 1.20
CA VAL A 66 -6.69 0.01 0.10
C VAL A 66 -7.45 0.11 -1.21
N SER A 67 -7.00 1.03 -2.07
CA SER A 67 -7.51 1.16 -3.43
C SER A 67 -6.47 0.68 -4.42
N LEU A 68 -6.75 -0.46 -5.04
CA LEU A 68 -5.93 -0.99 -6.14
C LEU A 68 -6.09 -0.17 -7.43
N GLU A 69 -7.25 0.48 -7.61
CA GLU A 69 -7.52 1.35 -8.76
C GLU A 69 -6.67 2.63 -8.69
N ASP A 70 -6.56 3.20 -7.48
CA ASP A 70 -5.80 4.43 -7.25
C ASP A 70 -4.35 4.17 -6.84
N GLU A 71 -3.90 2.91 -6.84
CA GLU A 71 -2.56 2.47 -6.41
C GLU A 71 -2.14 3.05 -5.04
N ARG A 72 -3.07 3.14 -4.08
CA ARG A 72 -2.87 3.78 -2.77
C ARG A 72 -3.38 2.94 -1.61
N ALA A 73 -2.77 3.16 -0.45
CA ALA A 73 -3.29 2.70 0.83
C ALA A 73 -3.32 3.88 1.82
N ILE A 74 -4.43 4.04 2.54
CA ILE A 74 -4.63 5.05 3.57
C ILE A 74 -4.64 4.33 4.92
N PHE A 75 -3.81 4.79 5.84
CA PHE A 75 -3.70 4.24 7.19
C PHE A 75 -4.18 5.26 8.20
N ASP A 76 -5.20 4.91 8.97
CA ASP A 76 -5.51 5.62 10.21
C ASP A 76 -4.76 4.90 11.34
N PHE A 77 -3.85 5.59 12.03
CA PHE A 77 -3.04 5.00 13.09
C PHE A 77 -2.80 5.94 14.25
N ASN A 78 -2.37 5.38 15.39
CA ASN A 78 -1.99 6.12 16.59
C ASN A 78 -0.47 6.26 16.64
N GLU A 79 0.02 7.48 16.40
CA GLU A 79 1.44 7.85 16.41
C GLU A 79 2.18 7.58 17.73
N ASN A 80 1.44 7.39 18.84
CA ASN A 80 2.05 7.01 20.13
C ASN A 80 2.39 5.51 20.22
N LEU A 81 1.85 4.69 19.31
CA LEU A 81 1.97 3.23 19.34
C LEU A 81 2.74 2.67 18.15
N ILE A 82 2.72 3.35 17.01
CA ILE A 82 3.43 2.96 15.80
C ILE A 82 3.92 4.20 15.05
N GLN A 83 5.12 4.10 14.48
CA GLN A 83 5.69 5.15 13.63
C GLN A 83 5.45 4.87 12.15
N GLU A 84 5.44 5.93 11.33
CA GLU A 84 5.28 5.82 9.87
C GLU A 84 6.31 4.87 9.25
N ASP A 85 7.56 4.92 9.70
CA ASP A 85 8.62 4.02 9.23
C ASP A 85 8.28 2.54 9.42
N GLU A 86 7.62 2.17 10.53
CA GLU A 86 7.20 0.78 10.78
C GLU A 86 6.09 0.35 9.81
N ILE A 87 5.21 1.27 9.43
CA ILE A 87 4.16 1.03 8.44
C ILE A 87 4.80 0.84 7.06
N ILE A 88 5.73 1.71 6.68
CA ILE A 88 6.48 1.62 5.42
C ILE A 88 7.23 0.29 5.33
N GLU A 89 7.96 -0.10 6.38
CA GLU A 89 8.66 -1.38 6.44
C GLU A 89 7.70 -2.56 6.26
N GLY A 90 6.51 -2.50 6.86
CA GLY A 90 5.45 -3.51 6.68
C GLY A 90 4.96 -3.61 5.23
N ILE A 91 4.78 -2.47 4.54
CA ILE A 91 4.38 -2.41 3.13
C ILE A 91 5.49 -3.00 2.23
N GLU A 92 6.75 -2.61 2.47
CA GLU A 92 7.92 -3.11 1.76
C GLU A 92 8.10 -4.62 1.96
N TYR A 93 7.86 -5.12 3.18
CA TYR A 93 7.89 -6.55 3.49
C TYR A 93 6.82 -7.33 2.72
N CYS A 94 5.66 -6.71 2.49
CA CYS A 94 4.62 -7.24 1.61
C CYS A 94 4.98 -7.19 0.12
N GLY A 95 6.14 -6.64 -0.26
CA GLY A 95 6.63 -6.60 -1.64
C GLY A 95 6.01 -5.49 -2.48
N PHE A 96 5.58 -4.41 -1.83
CA PHE A 96 5.12 -3.16 -2.44
C PHE A 96 6.14 -2.06 -2.15
N ASP A 97 6.51 -1.29 -3.16
CA ASP A 97 7.49 -0.21 -3.02
C ASP A 97 6.78 1.07 -2.57
N VAL A 98 7.30 1.75 -1.54
CA VAL A 98 6.80 3.06 -1.09
C VAL A 98 7.76 4.16 -1.58
N PRO A 99 7.34 5.03 -2.52
CA PRO A 99 8.18 6.11 -3.00
C PRO A 99 8.47 7.12 -1.87
N ARG A 100 9.72 7.20 -1.42
CA ARG A 100 10.16 8.13 -0.35
C ARG A 100 10.36 9.58 -0.82
N GLU A 101 9.72 9.98 -1.92
CA GLU A 101 9.90 11.31 -2.51
C GLU A 101 9.26 12.44 -1.67
N TYR A 102 8.62 12.11 -0.54
CA TYR A 102 7.97 13.05 0.39
C TYR A 102 8.88 13.62 1.50
N ASN A 103 10.16 13.24 1.55
CA ASN A 103 11.10 13.55 2.66
C ASN A 103 11.46 15.04 2.86
N ASN A 104 10.81 16.00 2.20
CA ASN A 104 10.98 17.44 2.41
C ASN A 104 9.67 18.20 2.61
N ILE A 105 8.55 17.50 2.80
CA ILE A 105 7.24 18.12 3.01
C ILE A 105 6.90 17.92 4.48
N ASP A 106 6.76 19.01 5.24
CA ASP A 106 6.23 18.95 6.60
C ASP A 106 4.81 18.35 6.55
N ILE A 107 4.68 17.05 6.80
CA ILE A 107 3.43 16.28 6.66
C ILE A 107 2.32 16.87 7.55
N GLU A 108 2.67 17.48 8.69
CA GLU A 108 1.72 18.18 9.58
C GLU A 108 0.91 19.28 8.89
N GLN A 109 1.36 19.80 7.74
CA GLN A 109 0.77 20.95 7.05
C GLN A 109 0.08 20.55 5.75
N ILE A 110 0.10 19.26 5.41
CA ILE A 110 -0.64 18.72 4.28
C ILE A 110 -2.04 18.35 4.74
N LYS A 111 -3.04 19.04 4.18
CA LYS A 111 -4.44 18.74 4.40
C LYS A 111 -5.02 17.97 3.23
N ASN A 112 -5.82 16.96 3.57
CA ASN A 112 -6.66 16.25 2.62
C ASN A 112 -8.04 16.92 2.54
N VAL A 113 -8.54 17.14 1.33
CA VAL A 113 -9.92 17.58 1.10
C VAL A 113 -10.58 16.75 0.00
N VAL A 114 -11.83 16.37 0.24
CA VAL A 114 -12.69 15.72 -0.75
C VAL A 114 -13.69 16.74 -1.30
N LEU A 115 -13.58 17.04 -2.58
CA LEU A 115 -14.40 18.04 -3.28
C LEU A 115 -15.40 17.34 -4.21
N PRO A 116 -16.71 17.59 -4.10
CA PRO A 116 -17.68 17.06 -5.06
C PRO A 116 -17.52 17.74 -6.42
N VAL A 117 -17.47 16.96 -7.50
CA VAL A 117 -17.27 17.41 -8.87
C VAL A 117 -18.42 16.94 -9.74
N LYS A 118 -19.34 17.85 -10.05
CA LYS A 118 -20.50 17.56 -10.88
C LYS A 118 -20.19 17.67 -12.37
N GLY A 119 -20.88 16.86 -13.17
CA GLY A 119 -20.88 16.98 -14.64
C GLY A 119 -19.69 16.32 -15.33
N MET A 120 -18.88 15.54 -14.61
CA MET A 120 -17.95 14.62 -15.25
C MET A 120 -18.75 13.52 -15.96
N THR A 121 -18.52 13.34 -17.26
CA THR A 121 -19.25 12.34 -18.07
C THR A 121 -18.34 11.30 -18.71
N CYS A 122 -17.02 11.48 -18.62
CA CYS A 122 -16.04 10.56 -19.18
C CYS A 122 -14.64 10.78 -18.61
N ASN A 123 -13.73 9.84 -18.89
CA ASN A 123 -12.34 9.87 -18.42
C ASN A 123 -11.54 11.08 -18.92
N SER A 124 -11.94 11.73 -20.03
CA SER A 124 -11.26 12.95 -20.45
C SER A 124 -11.55 14.13 -19.52
N CYS A 125 -12.72 14.16 -18.86
CA CYS A 125 -13.01 15.12 -17.79
C CYS A 125 -12.10 14.88 -16.59
N VAL A 126 -11.97 13.61 -16.17
CA VAL A 126 -11.08 13.19 -15.08
C VAL A 126 -9.66 13.69 -15.33
N MET A 127 -9.07 13.33 -16.48
CA MET A 127 -7.71 13.77 -16.85
C MET A 127 -7.56 15.29 -16.90
N SER A 128 -8.56 16.01 -17.43
CA SER A 128 -8.50 17.47 -17.54
C SER A 128 -8.44 18.13 -16.16
N ILE A 129 -9.23 17.63 -15.21
CA ILE A 129 -9.27 18.13 -13.84
C ILE A 129 -7.99 17.79 -13.09
N THR A 130 -7.54 16.53 -13.17
CA THR A 130 -6.27 16.09 -12.58
C THR A 130 -5.10 16.96 -13.06
N ASN A 131 -4.99 17.16 -14.38
CA ASN A 131 -3.93 17.99 -14.95
C ASN A 131 -4.00 19.46 -14.54
N ALA A 132 -5.21 20.00 -14.38
CA ALA A 132 -5.38 21.39 -13.95
C ALA A 132 -4.98 21.59 -12.48
N LEU A 133 -5.39 20.67 -11.60
CA LEU A 133 -5.07 20.74 -10.18
C LEU A 133 -3.58 20.46 -9.91
N ASN A 134 -2.96 19.51 -10.61
CA ASN A 134 -1.52 19.23 -10.49
C ASN A 134 -0.60 20.40 -10.91
N GLN A 135 -1.14 21.44 -11.55
CA GLN A 135 -0.38 22.64 -11.90
C GLN A 135 -0.44 23.73 -10.82
N ILE A 136 -1.27 23.56 -9.79
CA ILE A 136 -1.45 24.56 -8.74
C ILE A 136 -0.33 24.40 -7.72
N GLN A 137 0.37 25.50 -7.44
CA GLN A 137 1.40 25.52 -6.39
C GLN A 137 0.76 25.18 -5.04
N GLY A 138 1.40 24.26 -4.30
CA GLY A 138 0.91 23.79 -3.00
C GLY A 138 -0.04 22.61 -3.08
N ILE A 139 -0.45 22.18 -4.28
CA ILE A 139 -1.09 20.87 -4.46
C ILE A 139 -0.01 19.81 -4.61
N ASN A 140 -0.08 18.79 -3.75
CA ASN A 140 0.89 17.70 -3.71
C ASN A 140 0.37 16.45 -4.40
N ASN A 141 -0.94 16.19 -4.30
CA ASN A 141 -1.56 15.01 -4.88
C ASN A 141 -3.03 15.29 -5.24
N VAL A 142 -3.50 14.67 -6.33
CA VAL A 142 -4.85 14.82 -6.86
C VAL A 142 -5.36 13.49 -7.39
N ILE A 143 -6.50 13.06 -6.86
CA ILE A 143 -7.21 11.87 -7.32
C ILE A 143 -8.63 12.29 -7.68
N VAL A 144 -9.06 11.99 -8.90
CA VAL A 144 -10.39 12.36 -9.40
C VAL A 144 -11.17 11.09 -9.68
N ASN A 145 -12.29 10.90 -9.00
CA ASN A 145 -13.12 9.70 -9.12
C ASN A 145 -14.42 10.01 -9.88
N LEU A 146 -14.58 9.39 -11.05
CA LEU A 146 -15.79 9.55 -11.88
C LEU A 146 -17.02 8.89 -11.24
N ASN A 147 -16.85 7.72 -10.62
CA ASN A 147 -17.95 6.95 -10.03
C ASN A 147 -18.49 7.60 -8.75
N GLU A 148 -17.59 8.17 -7.95
CA GLU A 148 -17.93 8.86 -6.71
C GLU A 148 -18.24 10.35 -6.90
N GLU A 149 -18.13 10.85 -8.14
CA GLU A 149 -18.34 12.25 -8.51
C GLU A 149 -17.55 13.24 -7.62
N ASN A 150 -16.28 12.92 -7.32
CA ASN A 150 -15.46 13.72 -6.41
C ASN A 150 -13.99 13.84 -6.88
N ALA A 151 -13.26 14.73 -6.22
CA ALA A 151 -11.81 14.86 -6.32
C ALA A 151 -11.22 14.97 -4.92
N THR A 152 -10.28 14.09 -4.59
CA THR A 152 -9.47 14.14 -3.37
C THR A 152 -8.17 14.88 -3.67
N VAL A 153 -7.86 15.89 -2.86
CA VAL A 153 -6.70 16.75 -3.04
C VAL A 153 -5.91 16.84 -1.73
N ASP A 154 -4.62 16.56 -1.82
CA ASP A 154 -3.66 16.83 -0.74
C ASP A 154 -2.94 18.13 -1.05
N TYR A 155 -3.01 19.11 -0.15
CA TYR A 155 -2.44 20.44 -0.35
C TYR A 155 -1.78 20.99 0.91
N ASP A 156 -0.73 21.78 0.74
CA ASP A 156 -0.08 22.55 1.80
C ASP A 156 -0.97 23.73 2.21
N GLU A 157 -1.46 23.74 3.45
CA GLU A 157 -2.39 24.76 3.92
C GLU A 157 -1.76 26.16 4.11
N ARG A 158 -0.44 26.28 3.97
CA ARG A 158 0.27 27.57 4.05
C ARG A 158 0.26 28.36 2.74
N LEU A 159 -0.10 27.73 1.62
CA LEU A 159 -0.04 28.29 0.27
C LEU A 159 -1.44 28.68 -0.23
#